data_AF-A0A6G3XZV9-F1
#
_entry.id   AF-A0A6G3XZV9-F1
#
_cell.length_a   1.000
_cell.length_b   1.000
_cell.length_c   1.000
_cell.angle_alpha   90.00
_cell.angle_beta   90.00
_cell.angle_gamma   90.00
#
_symmetry.space_group_name_H-M   'P 1'
#
loop_
_entity.id
_entity.type
_entity.pdbx_description
1 polymer ?
#
loop_
_entity_poly.entity_id
_entity_poly.type
_entity_poly.pdbx_seq_one_letter_code
_entity_poly.pdbx_strand_id
1 'polypeptide(L)'
;RMRRNGENLLVLAGEEPGRRWNQPVPLVDVLRAASSEVESYERIQLTGVPESEIHGQAVTDLVHLLAELLENATTFSSPQTKVRVTATRLPDGRV
;
A
#
# COMPACT_ATOMS: atom_id res chain seq x y z
N ARG A 1 -3.07 -16.37 -11.09
CA ARG A 1 -4.53 -16.19 -11.42
C ARG A 1 -5.50 -16.98 -10.52
N MET A 2 -5.05 -17.97 -9.71
CA MET A 2 -5.92 -18.65 -8.73
C MET A 2 -6.05 -17.93 -7.37
N ARG A 3 -5.14 -17.01 -7.01
CA ARG A 3 -5.14 -16.34 -5.69
C ARG A 3 -6.37 -15.43 -5.48
N ARG A 4 -6.82 -14.78 -6.56
CA ARG A 4 -7.97 -13.84 -6.58
C ARG A 4 -9.33 -14.50 -6.33
N ASN A 5 -9.47 -15.80 -6.56
CA ASN A 5 -10.75 -16.51 -6.34
C ASN A 5 -10.93 -16.99 -4.89
N GLY A 6 -9.85 -17.14 -4.12
CA GLY A 6 -9.93 -17.53 -2.71
C GLY A 6 -10.40 -16.38 -1.83
N GLU A 7 -9.95 -15.16 -2.12
CA GLU A 7 -10.26 -13.96 -1.32
C GLU A 7 -11.74 -13.56 -1.44
N ASN A 8 -12.34 -13.67 -2.63
CA ASN A 8 -13.78 -13.41 -2.83
C ASN A 8 -14.70 -14.45 -2.14
N LEU A 9 -14.22 -15.68 -1.90
CA LEU A 9 -15.00 -16.71 -1.20
C LEU A 9 -14.93 -16.55 0.33
N LEU A 10 -13.83 -16.02 0.86
CA LEU A 10 -13.69 -15.70 2.30
C LEU A 10 -14.62 -14.56 2.73
N VAL A 11 -14.78 -13.52 1.89
CA VAL A 11 -15.71 -12.41 2.15
C VAL A 11 -17.18 -12.88 2.21
N LEU A 12 -17.55 -13.92 1.45
CA LEU A 12 -18.91 -14.50 1.47
C LEU A 12 -19.14 -15.47 2.65
N ALA A 13 -18.09 -15.99 3.28
CA ALA A 13 -18.17 -16.96 4.38
C ALA A 13 -18.29 -16.31 5.77
N GLY A 14 -18.33 -14.98 5.85
CA GLY A 14 -18.49 -14.26 7.12
C GLY A 14 -17.29 -14.32 8.05
N GLU A 15 -16.14 -14.81 7.59
CA GLU A 15 -14.88 -14.61 8.32
C GLU A 15 -14.41 -13.17 8.15
N GLU A 16 -14.24 -12.47 9.27
CA GLU A 16 -13.59 -11.17 9.28
C GLU A 16 -12.13 -11.35 8.84
N PRO A 17 -11.65 -10.67 7.77
CA PRO A 17 -10.25 -10.74 7.39
C PRO A 17 -9.38 -10.24 8.54
N GLY A 18 -8.22 -10.87 8.69
CA GLY A 18 -7.29 -10.70 9.79
C GLY A 18 -6.98 -9.25 10.19
N ARG A 19 -6.60 -9.11 11.47
CA ARG A 19 -6.10 -7.90 12.13
C ARG A 19 -6.81 -6.61 11.68
N ARG A 20 -7.96 -6.33 12.29
CA ARG A 20 -8.56 -5.00 12.21
C ARG A 20 -7.61 -3.95 12.78
N TRP A 21 -7.06 -3.12 11.91
CA TRP A 21 -6.45 -1.85 12.29
C TRP A 21 -7.58 -0.94 12.78
N ASN A 22 -7.82 -0.95 14.09
CA ASN A 22 -8.86 -0.11 14.71
C ASN A 22 -8.33 1.27 15.13
N GLN A 23 -7.01 1.46 15.07
CA GLN A 23 -6.37 2.73 15.36
C GLN A 23 -5.85 3.36 14.06
N PRO A 24 -5.76 4.70 13.99
CA PRO A 24 -5.07 5.37 12.90
C PRO A 24 -3.65 4.83 12.73
N VAL A 25 -3.20 4.70 11.48
CA VAL A 25 -1.88 4.18 11.13
C VAL A 25 -1.10 5.25 10.36
N PRO A 26 0.17 5.53 10.67
CA PRO A 26 0.96 6.49 9.93
C PRO A 26 1.03 6.15 8.42
N LEU A 27 0.85 7.15 7.55
CA LEU A 27 0.94 6.98 6.10
C LEU A 27 2.29 6.37 5.67
N VAL A 28 3.37 6.74 6.35
CA VAL A 28 4.69 6.17 6.09
C VAL A 28 4.73 4.66 6.32
N ASP A 29 3.98 4.15 7.29
CA ASP A 29 3.93 2.72 7.59
C ASP A 29 3.05 1.98 6.57
N VAL A 30 1.95 2.58 6.13
CA VAL A 30 1.13 2.06 5.02
C VAL A 30 1.98 1.93 3.74
N LEU A 31 2.75 2.97 3.40
CA LEU A 31 3.65 2.96 2.24
C LEU A 31 4.78 1.93 2.37
N ARG A 32 5.33 1.74 3.58
CA ARG A 32 6.35 0.72 3.86
C ARG A 32 5.78 -0.69 3.73
N ALA A 33 4.59 -0.93 4.27
CA ALA A 33 3.89 -2.20 4.14
C ALA A 33 3.65 -2.53 2.67
N ALA A 34 3.08 -1.61 1.90
CA ALA A 34 2.88 -1.77 0.46
C ALA A 34 4.20 -2.04 -0.28
N SER A 35 5.27 -1.31 0.05
CA SER A 35 6.59 -1.53 -0.57
C SER A 35 7.17 -2.92 -0.24
N SER A 36 6.89 -3.46 0.95
CA SER A 36 7.38 -4.77 1.37
C SER A 36 6.69 -5.95 0.67
N GLU A 37 5.56 -5.73 0.01
CA GLU A 37 4.86 -6.73 -0.78
C GLU A 37 5.39 -6.86 -2.22
N VAL A 38 6.26 -5.94 -2.65
CA VAL A 38 6.83 -5.89 -4.00
C VAL A 38 8.15 -6.66 -4.06
N GLU A 39 8.35 -7.48 -5.10
CA GLU A 39 9.57 -8.30 -5.22
C GLU A 39 10.83 -7.43 -5.29
N SER A 40 10.79 -6.37 -6.11
CA SER A 40 11.88 -5.40 -6.30
C SER A 40 11.85 -4.24 -5.28
N TYR A 41 11.52 -4.50 -4.01
CA TYR A 41 11.33 -3.43 -3.01
C TYR A 41 12.54 -2.50 -2.86
N GLU A 42 13.78 -2.98 -3.05
CA GLU A 42 14.98 -2.14 -2.96
C GLU A 42 15.06 -1.03 -4.03
N ARG A 43 14.23 -1.12 -5.07
CA ARG A 43 14.11 -0.08 -6.10
C ARG A 43 13.15 1.03 -5.71
N ILE A 44 12.34 0.84 -4.68
CA ILE A 44 11.35 1.81 -4.22
C ILE A 44 12.02 2.82 -3.28
N GLN A 45 11.81 4.11 -3.55
CA GLN A 45 12.33 5.21 -2.73
C GLN A 45 11.18 6.09 -2.26
N LEU A 46 10.88 6.03 -0.96
CA LEU A 46 9.93 6.92 -0.31
C LEU A 46 10.60 8.26 0.00
N THR A 47 10.01 9.37 -0.45
CA THR A 47 10.56 10.72 -0.27
C THR A 47 9.47 11.72 0.06
N GLY A 48 9.73 12.62 1.01
CA GLY A 48 8.82 13.74 1.32
C GLY A 48 7.47 13.33 1.91
N VAL A 49 7.34 12.13 2.49
CA VAL A 49 6.07 11.67 3.07
C VAL A 49 5.74 12.52 4.31
N PRO A 50 4.62 13.27 4.32
CA PRO A 50 4.23 14.08 5.46
C PRO A 50 3.75 13.20 6.62
N GLU A 51 3.87 13.72 7.85
CA GLU A 51 3.24 13.12 9.02
C GLU A 51 1.73 13.22 8.89
N SER A 52 1.10 12.09 8.57
CA SER A 52 -0.33 11.95 8.33
C SER A 52 -0.75 10.55 8.76
N GLU A 53 -1.99 10.43 9.24
CA GLU A 53 -2.55 9.14 9.64
C GLU A 53 -3.66 8.70 8.68
N ILE A 54 -3.74 7.39 8.48
CA ILE A 54 -4.75 6.71 7.70
C ILE A 54 -5.70 6.04 8.66
N HIS A 55 -7.00 6.22 8.42
CA HIS A 55 -8.03 5.53 9.19
C HIS A 55 -7.83 4.01 9.06
N GLY A 56 -7.70 3.32 10.19
CA GLY A 56 -7.27 1.92 10.21
C GLY A 56 -8.12 0.98 9.32
N GLN A 57 -9.42 1.22 9.22
CA GLN A 57 -10.31 0.44 8.33
C GLN A 57 -9.91 0.48 6.85
N ALA A 58 -9.22 1.52 6.38
CA ALA A 58 -8.78 1.65 5.00
C ALA A 58 -7.35 1.13 4.77
N VAL A 59 -6.61 0.75 5.82
CA VAL A 59 -5.19 0.42 5.73
C VAL A 59 -4.94 -0.79 4.85
N THR A 60 -5.66 -1.89 5.08
CA THR A 60 -5.48 -3.13 4.31
C THR A 60 -5.71 -2.89 2.82
N ASP A 61 -6.79 -2.20 2.47
CA ASP A 61 -7.14 -1.91 1.08
C ASP A 61 -6.10 -0.98 0.41
N LEU A 62 -5.61 0.02 1.14
CA LEU A 62 -4.57 0.92 0.64
C LEU A 62 -3.23 0.21 0.47
N VAL A 63 -2.84 -0.67 1.41
CA VAL A 63 -1.62 -1.46 1.29
C VAL A 63 -1.66 -2.30 0.01
N HIS A 64 -2.74 -3.06 -0.21
CA HIS A 64 -2.87 -3.89 -1.40
C HIS A 64 -2.88 -3.05 -2.69
N LEU A 65 -3.66 -1.96 -2.73
CA LEU A 65 -3.73 -1.11 -3.92
C LEU A 65 -2.36 -0.51 -4.25
N LEU A 66 -1.66 0.01 -3.25
CA LEU A 66 -0.35 0.63 -3.44
C LEU A 66 0.70 -0.43 -3.82
N ALA A 67 0.66 -1.62 -3.24
CA ALA A 67 1.53 -2.73 -3.61
C ALA A 67 1.37 -3.07 -5.11
N GLU A 68 0.14 -3.20 -5.60
CA GLU A 68 -0.14 -3.47 -7.02
C GLU A 68 0.37 -2.34 -7.94
N LEU A 69 0.24 -1.08 -7.53
CA LEU A 69 0.77 0.05 -8.31
C LEU A 69 2.31 0.06 -8.32
N LEU A 70 2.94 -0.24 -7.19
CA LEU A 70 4.38 -0.29 -7.05
C LEU A 70 4.98 -1.46 -7.84
N GLU A 71 4.34 -2.64 -7.78
CA GLU A 71 4.72 -3.82 -8.56
C GLU A 71 4.66 -3.54 -10.06
N ASN A 72 3.60 -2.86 -10.52
CA ASN A 72 3.51 -2.41 -11.91
C ASN A 72 4.65 -1.44 -12.26
N ALA A 73 4.91 -0.45 -11.39
CA ALA A 73 5.97 0.51 -11.62
C ALA A 73 7.35 -0.16 -11.70
N THR A 74 7.65 -1.12 -10.81
CA THR A 74 8.92 -1.84 -10.83
C THR A 74 9.03 -2.80 -12.01
N THR A 75 7.95 -3.50 -12.37
CA THR A 75 7.92 -4.44 -13.48
C THR A 75 8.12 -3.75 -14.84
N PHE A 76 7.47 -2.60 -15.06
CA PHE A 76 7.49 -1.92 -16.36
C PHE A 76 8.56 -0.84 -16.51
N SER A 77 9.24 -0.47 -15.42
CA SER A 77 10.39 0.44 -15.48
C SER A 77 11.71 -0.34 -15.64
N SER A 78 12.69 0.26 -16.32
CA SER A 78 14.04 -0.31 -16.46
C SER A 78 14.59 -0.80 -15.10
N PRO A 79 15.16 -2.00 -15.01
CA PRO A 79 15.62 -2.58 -13.75
C PRO A 79 16.75 -1.78 -13.10
N GLN A 80 17.43 -0.90 -13.85
CA GLN A 80 18.48 -0.02 -13.34
C GLN A 80 17.95 1.29 -12.75
N THR A 81 16.64 1.53 -12.83
CA THR A 81 16.00 2.77 -12.34
C THR A 81 15.30 2.56 -11.00
N LYS A 82 15.23 3.63 -10.21
CA LYS A 82 14.47 3.68 -8.95
C LYS A 82 13.04 4.15 -9.22
N VAL A 83 12.08 3.58 -8.49
CA VAL A 83 10.68 4.02 -8.45
C VAL A 83 10.54 4.97 -7.27
N ARG A 84 10.30 6.25 -7.55
CA ARG A 84 10.12 7.26 -6.50
C ARG A 84 8.66 7.37 -6.10
N VAL A 85 8.42 7.35 -4.80
CA VAL A 85 7.10 7.57 -4.19
C VAL A 85 7.17 8.83 -3.35
N THR A 86 6.21 9.72 -3.57
CA THR A 86 6.06 10.97 -2.81
C THR A 86 4.62 11.10 -2.36
N ALA A 87 4.42 11.72 -1.20
CA ALA A 87 3.12 12.18 -0.74
C ALA A 87 3.24 13.67 -0.44
N THR A 88 2.19 14.45 -0.68
CA THR A 88 2.23 15.90 -0.46
C THR A 88 0.97 16.31 0.27
N ARG A 89 1.13 16.96 1.42
CA ARG A 89 0.00 17.60 2.08
C ARG A 89 -0.40 18.85 1.28
N LEU A 90 -1.63 18.88 0.80
CA LEU A 90 -2.22 20.00 0.09
C LEU A 90 -2.58 21.14 1.06
N PRO A 91 -2.71 22.40 0.57
CA PRO A 91 -3.03 23.55 1.41
C PRO A 91 -4.35 23.45 2.17
N ASP A 92 -5.30 22.65 1.67
CA ASP A 92 -6.60 22.37 2.30
C ASP A 92 -6.52 21.25 3.36
N GLY A 93 -5.31 20.77 3.68
CA GLY A 93 -5.06 19.77 4.71
C GLY A 93 -5.15 18.33 4.24
N ARG A 94 -5.58 18.08 3.00
CA ARG A 94 -5.61 16.74 2.38
C ARG A 94 -4.20 16.25 2.05
N VAL A 95 -4.07 14.96 1.81
CA VAL A 95 -2.85 14.30 1.29
C VAL A 95 -3.16 13.65 -0.04
#